data_AF-A0A656GJG0-F1
#
_entry.id   AF-A0A656GJG0-F1
#
_cell.length_a   1.000
_cell.length_b   1.000
_cell.length_c   1.000
_cell.angle_alpha   90.00
_cell.angle_beta   90.00
_cell.angle_gamma   90.00
#
_symmetry.space_group_name_H-M   'P 1'
#
loop_
_entity.id
_entity.type
_entity.pdbx_description
1 polymer ?
#
loop_
_entity_poly.entity_id
_entity_poly.type
_entity_poly.pdbx_seq_one_letter_code
_entity_poly.pdbx_strand_id
1 'polypeptide(L)'
;MCAMKTLGGCEQSMINKYIDRLNCLIKLYSVGNLYQFENILGKPASFEDLIWFYVDPSSGRRTRFLCGQHGIRGKGSAGNCPENALPTPYDGLVKIWIIESSNTRISASEKKARVSSARKLLSFMHGPLYAQSETSIHSLGFSNSTLVRLRPFLEFCAAEGIMKTVRVSVDENRDRSGHARSDSTHENLPSMQSVLALGEV
;
A
#
# COMPACT_ATOMS: atom_id res chain seq x y z
N MET A 1 57.30 -21.65 -11.92
CA MET A 1 56.25 -22.52 -11.35
C MET A 1 56.14 -22.15 -9.89
N CYS A 2 55.01 -21.73 -9.29
CA CYS A 2 53.60 -21.92 -9.60
C CYS A 2 52.84 -20.59 -9.52
N ALA A 3 51.89 -20.43 -10.44
CA ALA A 3 50.87 -19.40 -10.40
C ALA A 3 49.92 -19.66 -9.22
N MET A 4 49.79 -18.71 -8.30
CA MET A 4 48.59 -18.60 -7.47
C MET A 4 47.49 -18.05 -8.36
N LYS A 5 46.61 -18.93 -8.82
CA LYS A 5 45.36 -18.57 -9.49
C LYS A 5 44.53 -17.76 -8.49
N THR A 6 44.44 -16.46 -8.74
CA THR A 6 43.33 -15.64 -8.26
C THR A 6 42.05 -16.23 -8.83
N LEU A 7 41.26 -16.91 -8.01
CA LEU A 7 39.88 -17.25 -8.34
C LEU A 7 39.06 -15.96 -8.25
N GLY A 8 39.22 -15.12 -9.27
CA GLY A 8 38.24 -14.11 -9.61
C GLY A 8 37.06 -14.76 -10.32
N GLY A 9 35.86 -14.21 -10.07
CA GLY A 9 34.99 -13.93 -11.21
C GLY A 9 33.61 -14.58 -11.25
N CYS A 10 33.12 -15.27 -10.20
CA CYS A 10 31.76 -15.85 -10.28
C CYS A 10 30.91 -15.80 -9.00
N GLU A 11 31.44 -15.40 -7.83
CA GLU A 11 30.71 -15.51 -6.55
C GLU A 11 29.89 -14.28 -6.14
N GLN A 12 29.99 -13.15 -6.86
CA GLN A 12 29.21 -11.93 -6.55
C GLN A 12 28.01 -11.67 -7.48
N SER A 13 27.82 -12.47 -8.55
CA SER A 13 26.87 -12.15 -9.64
C SER A 13 25.55 -12.93 -9.63
N MET A 14 25.25 -13.65 -8.55
CA MET A 14 23.92 -14.26 -8.35
C MET A 14 23.12 -13.42 -7.36
N ILE A 15 22.95 -12.13 -7.68
CA ILE A 15 21.94 -11.33 -7.02
C ILE A 15 20.59 -12.01 -7.28
N ASN A 16 19.80 -12.12 -6.22
CA ASN A 16 18.50 -12.74 -6.32
C ASN A 16 17.66 -12.00 -7.36
N LYS A 17 17.29 -12.68 -8.46
CA LYS A 17 16.49 -12.12 -9.56
C LYS A 17 15.25 -11.32 -9.11
N TYR A 18 14.64 -11.69 -7.99
CA TYR A 18 13.49 -11.00 -7.43
C TYR A 18 13.87 -9.62 -6.86
N ILE A 19 15.01 -9.56 -6.17
CA ILE A 19 15.57 -8.31 -5.63
C ILE A 19 16.10 -7.43 -6.76
N ASP A 20 16.75 -7.99 -7.78
CA ASP A 20 17.18 -7.24 -8.96
C ASP A 20 16.02 -6.58 -9.69
N ARG A 21 14.94 -7.35 -9.93
CA ARG A 21 13.72 -6.83 -10.54
C ARG A 21 13.11 -5.71 -9.71
N LEU A 22 13.05 -5.89 -8.39
CA LEU A 22 12.55 -4.86 -7.49
C LEU A 22 13.40 -3.59 -7.55
N ASN A 23 14.72 -3.72 -7.49
CA ASN A 23 15.63 -2.57 -7.59
C ASN A 23 15.52 -1.86 -8.95
N CYS A 24 15.38 -2.61 -10.04
CA CYS A 24 15.15 -2.06 -11.38
C CYS A 24 13.83 -1.28 -11.44
N LEU A 25 12.76 -1.85 -10.87
CA LEU A 25 11.45 -1.21 -10.79
C LEU A 25 11.50 0.08 -9.95
N ILE A 26 12.16 0.05 -8.80
CA ILE A 26 12.38 1.24 -7.96
C ILE A 26 13.11 2.31 -8.76
N LYS A 27 14.18 1.95 -9.46
CA LYS A 27 14.92 2.90 -10.30
C LYS A 27 14.03 3.51 -11.37
N LEU A 28 13.23 2.71 -12.07
CA LEU A 28 12.31 3.15 -13.12
C LEU A 28 11.29 4.18 -12.59
N TYR A 29 10.68 3.93 -11.43
CA TYR A 29 9.71 4.86 -10.85
C TYR A 29 10.37 6.09 -10.22
N SER A 30 11.57 5.95 -9.66
CA SER A 30 12.28 7.05 -8.98
C SER A 30 12.72 8.18 -9.92
N VAL A 31 12.91 7.89 -11.20
CA VAL A 31 13.26 8.89 -12.23
C VAL A 31 12.03 9.55 -12.86
N GLY A 32 10.83 9.03 -12.58
CA GLY A 32 9.59 9.56 -13.12
C GLY A 32 9.18 10.88 -12.47
N ASN A 33 8.57 11.76 -13.26
CA ASN A 33 7.99 13.00 -12.73
C ASN A 33 6.66 12.72 -12.04
N LEU A 34 6.67 12.73 -10.71
CA LEU A 34 5.50 12.44 -9.86
C LEU A 34 4.82 13.73 -9.40
N TYR A 35 4.39 14.59 -10.33
CA TYR A 35 3.83 15.92 -10.02
C TYR A 35 2.61 15.91 -9.10
N GLN A 36 1.89 14.79 -9.04
CA GLN A 36 0.70 14.62 -8.20
C GLN A 36 1.04 14.24 -6.75
N PHE A 37 2.33 14.07 -6.42
CA PHE A 37 2.80 13.68 -5.10
C PHE A 37 3.66 14.78 -4.49
N GLU A 38 3.28 15.18 -3.28
CA GLU A 38 3.98 16.17 -2.48
C GLU A 38 4.50 15.55 -1.17
N ASN A 39 5.58 16.09 -0.63
CA ASN A 39 6.03 15.78 0.73
C ASN A 39 5.34 16.68 1.78
N ILE A 40 5.78 16.58 3.03
CA ILE A 40 5.24 17.37 4.15
C ILE A 40 5.41 18.88 3.99
N LEU A 41 6.37 19.32 3.17
CA LEU A 41 6.66 20.72 2.90
C LEU A 41 5.90 21.26 1.67
N GLY A 42 5.06 20.44 1.04
CA GLY A 42 4.36 20.82 -0.20
C GLY A 42 5.28 20.86 -1.44
N LYS A 43 6.48 20.28 -1.35
CA LYS A 43 7.40 20.13 -2.50
C LYS A 43 7.17 18.77 -3.17
N PRO A 44 7.61 18.57 -4.43
CA PRO A 44 7.54 17.27 -5.08
C PRO A 44 8.11 16.15 -4.18
N ALA A 45 7.36 15.07 -4.03
CA ALA A 45 7.74 13.96 -3.17
C ALA A 45 8.92 13.18 -3.75
N SER A 46 9.88 12.85 -2.89
CA SER A 46 11.03 12.01 -3.20
C SER A 46 10.88 10.62 -2.59
N PHE A 47 11.68 9.68 -3.08
CA PHE A 47 11.75 8.34 -2.51
C PHE A 47 12.43 8.30 -1.13
N GLU A 48 12.96 9.40 -0.62
CA GLU A 48 13.45 9.50 0.76
C GLU A 48 12.36 9.98 1.73
N ASP A 49 11.28 10.57 1.21
CA ASP A 49 10.18 11.07 2.05
C ASP A 49 9.36 9.91 2.62
N LEU A 50 9.13 9.95 3.94
CA LEU A 50 8.34 8.94 4.66
C LEU A 50 6.84 9.26 4.72
N ILE A 51 6.45 10.45 4.27
CA ILE A 51 5.06 10.87 4.18
C ILE A 51 4.85 11.52 2.81
N TRP A 52 3.92 10.96 2.05
CA TRP A 52 3.50 11.48 0.75
C TRP A 52 2.06 11.99 0.83
N PHE A 53 1.76 13.03 0.07
CA PHE A 53 0.42 13.52 -0.18
C PHE A 53 0.14 13.38 -1.66
N TYR A 54 -0.85 12.57 -2.00
CA TYR A 54 -1.39 12.53 -3.36
C TYR A 54 -2.44 13.62 -3.52
N VAL A 55 -2.26 14.50 -4.51
CA VAL A 55 -3.24 15.51 -4.91
C VAL A 55 -3.96 15.00 -6.14
N ASP A 56 -5.23 14.62 -5.99
CA ASP A 56 -6.04 14.14 -7.09
C ASP A 56 -6.21 15.25 -8.15
N PRO A 57 -5.73 15.06 -9.40
CA PRO A 57 -5.83 16.09 -10.44
C PRO A 57 -7.25 16.49 -10.79
N SER A 58 -8.21 15.57 -10.60
CA SER A 58 -9.59 15.79 -10.99
C SER A 58 -10.37 16.58 -9.95
N SER A 59 -10.05 16.39 -8.67
CA SER A 59 -10.82 16.94 -7.55
C SER A 59 -10.05 17.88 -6.64
N GLY A 60 -8.72 17.98 -6.81
CA GLY A 60 -7.81 18.66 -5.89
C GLY A 60 -7.71 17.97 -4.52
N ARG A 61 -8.37 16.82 -4.32
CA ARG A 61 -8.44 16.17 -3.02
C ARG A 61 -7.06 15.65 -2.60
N ARG A 62 -6.60 16.12 -1.45
CA ARG A 62 -5.33 15.72 -0.86
C ARG A 62 -5.46 14.46 0.02
N THR A 63 -4.71 13.42 -0.33
CA THR A 63 -4.72 12.12 0.33
C THR A 63 -3.34 11.83 0.92
N ARG A 64 -3.24 11.84 2.25
CA ARG A 64 -2.00 11.47 2.96
C ARG A 64 -1.77 9.96 2.93
N PHE A 65 -0.55 9.57 2.58
CA PHE A 65 0.02 8.24 2.71
C PHE A 65 1.24 8.27 3.64
N LEU A 66 1.41 7.20 4.41
CA LEU A 66 2.64 6.95 5.16
C LEU A 66 3.45 5.91 4.38
N CYS A 67 4.75 6.12 4.25
CA CYS A 67 5.67 5.24 3.53
C CYS A 67 6.57 4.40 4.46
N GLY A 68 6.54 4.68 5.78
CA GLY A 68 7.28 3.90 6.78
C GLY A 68 6.55 2.64 7.28
N GLN A 69 7.10 2.00 8.31
CA GLN A 69 6.56 0.83 8.98
C GLN A 69 5.14 1.05 9.51
N HIS A 70 4.35 -0.02 9.53
CA HIS A 70 3.00 -0.03 10.06
C HIS A 70 3.00 -0.17 11.59
N GLY A 71 2.02 0.42 12.27
CA GLY A 71 1.84 0.27 13.73
C GLY A 71 2.59 1.31 14.57
N ILE A 72 3.52 2.05 13.97
CA ILE A 72 4.17 3.20 14.60
C ILE A 72 3.16 4.35 14.67
N ARG A 73 2.57 4.54 15.85
CA ARG A 73 1.54 5.56 16.09
C ARG A 73 2.17 6.90 16.43
N GLY A 74 1.66 7.96 15.81
CA GLY A 74 1.65 9.29 16.40
C GLY A 74 0.85 10.29 15.55
N LYS A 75 0.52 11.45 16.14
CA LYS A 75 -0.14 12.56 15.45
C LYS A 75 0.92 13.41 14.71
N GLY A 76 0.50 14.13 13.66
CA GLY A 76 1.37 15.08 12.95
C GLY A 76 2.50 14.42 12.15
N SER A 77 3.75 14.88 12.38
CA SER A 77 5.00 14.40 11.76
C SER A 77 5.45 13.02 12.26
N ALA A 78 4.73 12.42 13.20
CA ALA A 78 5.01 11.06 13.62
C ALA A 78 4.99 10.09 12.43
N GLY A 79 6.01 9.23 12.36
CA GLY A 79 6.30 8.37 11.22
C GLY A 79 7.25 8.98 10.18
N ASN A 80 7.73 10.21 10.37
CA ASN A 80 8.74 10.84 9.49
C ASN A 80 10.19 10.71 9.99
N CYS A 81 10.43 9.98 11.08
CA CYS A 81 11.80 9.68 11.52
C CYS A 81 12.39 8.51 10.71
N PRO A 82 13.69 8.54 10.37
CA PRO A 82 14.34 7.45 9.61
C PRO A 82 14.21 6.07 10.24
N GLU A 83 14.18 5.99 11.58
CA GLU A 83 13.95 4.74 12.34
C GLU A 83 12.59 4.07 12.02
N ASN A 84 11.64 4.83 11.49
CA ASN A 84 10.33 4.35 11.09
C ASN A 84 10.30 3.88 9.63
N ALA A 85 11.40 3.96 8.89
CA ALA A 85 11.45 3.50 7.51
C ALA A 85 11.23 1.98 7.42
N LEU A 86 10.56 1.55 6.35
CA LEU A 86 10.58 0.14 6.00
C LEU A 86 12.02 -0.27 5.64
N PRO A 87 12.41 -1.52 5.89
CA PRO A 87 13.74 -1.98 5.48
C PRO A 87 13.87 -1.96 3.97
N THR A 88 15.03 -1.51 3.47
CA THR A 88 15.38 -1.59 2.04
C THR A 88 15.32 -3.03 1.56
N PRO A 89 14.75 -3.31 0.37
CA PRO A 89 14.21 -2.39 -0.64
C PRO A 89 12.70 -2.08 -0.54
N TYR A 90 12.05 -2.46 0.56
CA TYR A 90 10.58 -2.40 0.67
C TYR A 90 10.03 -0.99 0.93
N ASP A 91 10.87 -0.08 1.38
CA ASP A 91 10.63 1.37 1.44
C ASP A 91 10.42 1.99 0.05
N GLY A 92 11.09 1.47 -0.99
CA GLY A 92 10.82 1.83 -2.38
C GLY A 92 9.56 1.14 -2.92
N LEU A 93 9.38 -0.15 -2.62
CA LEU A 93 8.23 -0.93 -3.06
C LEU A 93 6.90 -0.32 -2.61
N VAL A 94 6.80 0.13 -1.36
CA VAL A 94 5.56 0.75 -0.86
C VAL A 94 5.23 2.04 -1.61
N LYS A 95 6.23 2.80 -2.06
CA LYS A 95 6.04 4.06 -2.79
C LYS A 95 5.52 3.79 -4.20
N ILE A 96 6.09 2.78 -4.87
CA ILE A 96 5.54 2.28 -6.14
C ILE A 96 4.09 1.85 -5.94
N TRP A 97 3.79 1.10 -4.88
CA TRP A 97 2.42 0.67 -4.61
C TRP A 97 1.46 1.83 -4.31
N ILE A 98 1.93 2.90 -3.67
CA ILE A 98 1.16 4.14 -3.50
C ILE A 98 0.82 4.76 -4.86
N ILE A 99 1.79 4.81 -5.79
CA ILE A 99 1.58 5.35 -7.14
C ILE A 99 0.53 4.53 -7.89
N GLU A 100 0.70 3.20 -7.92
CA GLU A 100 -0.25 2.27 -8.54
C GLU A 100 -1.65 2.40 -7.92
N SER A 101 -1.74 2.38 -6.60
CA SER A 101 -3.02 2.54 -5.89
C SER A 101 -3.68 3.88 -6.19
N SER A 102 -2.92 4.96 -6.30
CA SER A 102 -3.43 6.29 -6.65
C SER A 102 -3.98 6.37 -8.07
N ASN A 103 -3.44 5.61 -9.01
CA ASN A 103 -3.92 5.55 -10.40
C ASN A 103 -5.20 4.71 -10.57
N THR A 104 -5.58 3.91 -9.56
CA THR A 104 -6.83 3.14 -9.61
C THR A 104 -8.07 3.99 -9.33
N ARG A 105 -9.18 3.65 -10.00
CA ARG A 105 -10.49 4.32 -9.86
C ARG A 105 -11.28 3.78 -8.66
N ILE A 106 -10.74 3.98 -7.46
CA ILE A 106 -11.36 3.62 -6.18
C ILE A 106 -11.37 4.83 -5.24
N SER A 107 -12.16 4.76 -4.16
CA SER A 107 -12.26 5.85 -3.19
C SER A 107 -10.93 6.11 -2.48
N ALA A 108 -10.68 7.35 -2.06
CA ALA A 108 -9.48 7.72 -1.32
C ALA A 108 -9.29 6.92 -0.02
N SER A 109 -10.39 6.53 0.65
CA SER A 109 -10.34 5.68 1.84
C SER A 109 -9.86 4.27 1.50
N GLU A 110 -10.33 3.70 0.40
CA GLU A 110 -9.91 2.37 -0.04
C GLU A 110 -8.46 2.36 -0.54
N LYS A 111 -8.00 3.41 -1.24
CA LYS A 111 -6.57 3.59 -1.57
C LYS A 111 -5.69 3.53 -0.32
N LYS A 112 -6.05 4.31 0.71
CA LYS A 112 -5.35 4.29 2.00
C LYS A 112 -5.38 2.91 2.65
N ALA A 113 -6.52 2.23 2.63
CA ALA A 113 -6.67 0.92 3.24
C ALA A 113 -5.80 -0.13 2.53
N ARG A 114 -5.73 -0.15 1.19
CA ARG A 114 -4.86 -1.04 0.42
C ARG A 114 -3.38 -0.79 0.69
N VAL A 115 -2.96 0.47 0.69
CA VAL A 115 -1.57 0.84 1.05
C VAL A 115 -1.26 0.43 2.49
N SER A 116 -2.20 0.63 3.41
CA SER A 116 -2.03 0.22 4.81
C SER A 116 -1.88 -1.30 4.94
N SER A 117 -2.66 -2.10 4.21
CA SER A 117 -2.54 -3.55 4.18
C SER A 117 -1.18 -4.00 3.65
N ALA A 118 -0.72 -3.43 2.53
CA ALA A 118 0.60 -3.73 1.96
C ALA A 118 1.73 -3.40 2.95
N ARG A 119 1.68 -2.22 3.57
CA ARG A 119 2.63 -1.82 4.62
C ARG A 119 2.63 -2.78 5.79
N LYS A 120 1.45 -3.23 6.22
CA LYS A 120 1.32 -4.18 7.32
C LYS A 120 2.06 -5.49 7.00
N LEU A 121 1.89 -6.02 5.78
CA LEU A 121 2.68 -7.19 5.33
C LEU A 121 4.18 -6.88 5.37
N LEU A 122 4.63 -5.80 4.73
CA LEU A 122 6.05 -5.47 4.63
C LEU A 122 6.72 -5.19 5.98
N SER A 123 5.96 -4.79 6.99
CA SER A 123 6.48 -4.51 8.34
C SER A 123 6.59 -5.75 9.21
N PHE A 124 5.74 -6.76 8.99
CA PHE A 124 5.63 -7.92 9.89
C PHE A 124 6.04 -9.25 9.24
N MET A 125 6.23 -9.29 7.92
CA MET A 125 6.73 -10.49 7.24
C MET A 125 8.10 -10.89 7.77
N HIS A 126 8.33 -12.19 7.89
CA HIS A 126 9.61 -12.74 8.31
C HIS A 126 10.39 -13.17 7.07
N GLY A 127 11.62 -12.68 6.95
CA GLY A 127 12.44 -12.90 5.76
C GLY A 127 11.95 -12.12 4.54
N PRO A 128 12.42 -12.48 3.33
CA PRO A 128 12.17 -11.69 2.14
C PRO A 128 10.78 -11.92 1.52
N LEU A 129 10.27 -10.92 0.79
CA LEU A 129 8.94 -10.95 0.18
C LEU A 129 8.78 -12.10 -0.83
N TYR A 130 9.80 -12.39 -1.64
CA TYR A 130 9.74 -13.45 -2.65
C TYR A 130 9.62 -14.86 -2.07
N ALA A 131 9.94 -15.03 -0.78
CA ALA A 131 9.86 -16.30 -0.07
C ALA A 131 8.52 -16.48 0.68
N GLN A 132 7.66 -15.46 0.69
CA GLN A 132 6.37 -15.54 1.35
C GLN A 132 5.45 -16.51 0.60
N SER A 133 4.67 -17.27 1.37
CA SER A 133 3.66 -18.21 0.90
C SER A 133 2.30 -17.81 1.47
N GLU A 134 1.24 -18.47 1.03
CA GLU A 134 -0.08 -18.32 1.65
C GLU A 134 -0.01 -18.61 3.16
N THR A 135 0.64 -19.70 3.55
CA THR A 135 0.80 -20.09 4.95
C THR A 135 1.56 -19.06 5.79
N SER A 136 2.65 -18.50 5.27
CA SER A 136 3.41 -17.48 5.99
C SER A 136 2.60 -16.20 6.16
N ILE A 137 1.82 -15.80 5.15
CA ILE A 137 0.93 -14.63 5.24
C ILE A 137 -0.20 -14.85 6.25
N HIS A 138 -0.85 -16.02 6.24
CA HIS A 138 -1.90 -16.35 7.21
C HIS A 138 -1.37 -16.40 8.65
N SER A 139 -0.14 -16.86 8.87
CA SER A 139 0.48 -16.90 10.20
C SER A 139 0.67 -15.52 10.84
N LEU A 140 0.59 -14.42 10.06
CA LEU A 140 0.64 -13.06 10.57
C LEU A 140 -0.65 -12.62 11.29
N GLY A 141 -1.70 -13.44 11.27
CA GLY A 141 -2.95 -13.17 11.99
C GLY A 141 -3.70 -11.93 11.49
N PHE A 142 -3.62 -11.64 10.20
CA PHE A 142 -4.34 -10.51 9.60
C PHE A 142 -5.84 -10.80 9.50
N SER A 143 -6.67 -9.77 9.67
CA SER A 143 -8.12 -9.89 9.46
C SER A 143 -8.44 -10.21 8.00
N ASN A 144 -9.57 -10.87 7.76
CA ASN A 144 -10.08 -11.14 6.40
C ASN A 144 -10.16 -9.88 5.55
N SER A 145 -10.61 -8.76 6.14
CA SER A 145 -10.65 -7.46 5.48
C SER A 145 -9.28 -6.89 5.10
N THR A 146 -8.22 -7.24 5.84
CA THR A 146 -6.84 -6.89 5.51
C THR A 146 -6.35 -7.75 4.36
N LEU A 147 -6.60 -9.07 4.43
CA LEU A 147 -6.18 -10.05 3.43
C LEU A 147 -6.84 -9.78 2.06
N VAL A 148 -8.14 -9.47 2.02
CA VAL A 148 -8.85 -9.06 0.78
C VAL A 148 -8.17 -7.84 0.14
N ARG A 149 -7.83 -6.83 0.94
CA ARG A 149 -7.16 -5.60 0.44
C ARG A 149 -5.68 -5.79 0.11
N LEU A 150 -5.08 -6.89 0.58
CA LEU A 150 -3.70 -7.26 0.30
C LEU A 150 -3.57 -7.96 -1.06
N ARG A 151 -4.62 -8.65 -1.53
CA ARG A 151 -4.61 -9.38 -2.83
C ARG A 151 -4.11 -8.55 -4.01
N PRO A 152 -4.59 -7.31 -4.25
CA PRO A 152 -4.11 -6.50 -5.39
C PRO A 152 -2.61 -6.19 -5.31
N PHE A 153 -2.07 -6.04 -4.09
CA PHE A 153 -0.63 -5.81 -3.91
C PHE A 153 0.19 -7.06 -4.24
N LEU A 154 -0.28 -8.25 -3.83
CA LEU A 154 0.38 -9.52 -4.13
C LEU A 154 0.32 -9.84 -5.64
N GLU A 155 -0.81 -9.56 -6.27
CA GLU A 155 -0.99 -9.68 -7.73
C GLU A 155 -0.03 -8.75 -8.48
N PHE A 156 0.06 -7.49 -8.05
CA PHE A 156 1.04 -6.54 -8.58
C PHE A 156 2.48 -7.06 -8.42
N CYS A 157 2.87 -7.50 -7.22
CA CYS A 157 4.22 -8.01 -6.97
C CYS A 157 4.53 -9.26 -7.81
N ALA A 158 3.53 -10.11 -8.07
CA ALA A 158 3.70 -11.28 -8.93
C ALA A 158 3.82 -10.88 -10.41
N ALA A 159 3.02 -9.91 -10.88
CA ALA A 159 3.06 -9.41 -12.26
C ALA A 159 4.40 -8.75 -12.60
N GLU A 160 4.95 -7.95 -11.67
CA GLU A 160 6.30 -7.35 -11.78
C GLU A 160 7.43 -8.36 -11.53
N GLY A 161 7.09 -9.62 -11.24
CA GLY A 161 8.05 -10.69 -11.02
C GLY A 161 8.93 -10.49 -9.79
N ILE A 162 8.46 -9.72 -8.79
CA ILE A 162 9.08 -9.49 -7.47
C ILE A 162 8.85 -10.69 -6.54
N MET A 163 7.78 -11.44 -6.77
CA MET A 163 7.52 -12.70 -6.08
C MET A 163 6.80 -13.70 -6.99
N LYS A 164 6.63 -14.94 -6.52
CA LYS A 164 5.73 -15.90 -7.18
C LYS A 164 4.28 -15.52 -6.89
N THR A 165 3.36 -15.93 -7.75
CA THR A 165 1.93 -15.79 -7.48
C THR A 165 1.56 -16.50 -6.19
N VAL A 166 1.00 -15.76 -5.25
CA VAL A 166 0.44 -16.29 -4.00
C VAL A 166 -1.05 -15.97 -3.98
N ARG A 167 -1.88 -17.00 -3.84
CA ARG A 167 -3.31 -16.84 -3.65
C ARG A 167 -3.57 -16.91 -2.16
N VAL A 168 -4.10 -15.82 -1.60
CA VAL A 168 -4.48 -15.76 -0.18
C VAL A 168 -5.96 -16.06 -0.10
N SER A 169 -6.30 -17.26 0.36
CA SER A 169 -7.66 -17.62 0.72
C SER A 169 -8.16 -16.71 1.84
N VAL A 170 -9.45 -16.43 1.83
CA VAL A 170 -10.08 -15.66 2.89
C VAL A 170 -11.30 -16.45 3.28
N ASP A 171 -11.41 -16.81 4.55
CA ASP A 171 -12.63 -17.45 5.04
C ASP A 171 -13.79 -16.50 4.79
N GLU A 172 -14.72 -16.93 3.93
CA GLU A 172 -16.00 -16.27 3.75
C GLU A 172 -16.85 -16.52 5.00
N ASN A 173 -16.48 -15.89 6.12
CA ASN A 173 -17.47 -15.55 7.11
C ASN A 173 -18.39 -14.53 6.45
N ARG A 174 -19.47 -15.07 5.84
CA ARG A 174 -20.62 -14.31 5.35
C ARG A 174 -21.06 -13.40 6.48
N ASP A 175 -20.64 -12.15 6.39
CA ASP A 175 -21.02 -11.13 7.34
C ASP A 175 -22.52 -10.85 7.15
N ARG A 176 -23.33 -11.43 8.03
CA ARG A 176 -24.79 -11.24 8.10
C ARG A 176 -25.18 -9.86 8.65
N SER A 177 -24.25 -8.92 8.80
CA SER A 177 -24.53 -7.57 9.33
C SER A 177 -25.13 -6.59 8.31
N GLY A 178 -25.35 -7.02 7.05
CA GLY A 178 -25.96 -6.21 6.00
C GLY A 178 -27.42 -5.78 6.23
N HIS A 179 -28.11 -6.27 7.28
CA HIS A 179 -29.47 -5.85 7.63
C HIS A 179 -29.55 -4.83 8.78
N ALA A 180 -28.45 -4.53 9.48
CA ALA A 180 -28.50 -3.67 10.68
C ALA A 180 -28.20 -2.18 10.42
N ARG A 181 -28.07 -1.76 9.16
CA ARG A 181 -27.78 -0.36 8.78
C ARG A 181 -28.86 0.33 7.94
N SER A 182 -29.97 -0.35 7.67
CA SER A 182 -31.12 0.19 6.95
C SER A 182 -32.26 0.67 7.87
N ASP A 183 -32.26 0.33 9.16
CA ASP A 183 -33.38 0.67 10.06
C ASP A 183 -33.26 2.02 10.79
N SER A 184 -32.10 2.69 10.77
CA SER A 184 -31.94 4.01 11.45
C SER A 184 -32.03 5.21 10.51
N THR A 185 -32.44 5.02 9.25
CA THR A 185 -32.57 6.10 8.25
C THR A 185 -33.99 6.30 7.72
N HIS A 186 -34.97 5.59 8.28
CA HIS A 186 -36.39 5.80 7.96
C HIS A 186 -37.14 6.72 8.94
N GLU A 187 -36.55 7.09 10.08
CA GLU A 187 -37.21 7.94 11.08
C GLU A 187 -37.01 9.45 10.90
N ASN A 188 -36.24 9.90 9.90
CA ASN A 188 -36.03 11.33 9.63
C ASN A 188 -36.39 11.72 8.19
N LEU A 189 -37.45 11.12 7.64
CA LEU A 189 -38.12 11.69 6.48
C LEU A 189 -39.08 12.77 6.98
N PRO A 190 -38.99 14.03 6.50
CA PRO A 190 -39.94 15.07 6.87
C PRO A 190 -41.35 14.64 6.46
N SER A 191 -42.34 14.91 7.32
CA SER A 191 -43.73 14.55 7.04
C SER A 191 -44.21 15.27 5.78
N MET A 192 -45.11 14.63 5.03
CA MET A 192 -45.65 15.15 3.76
C MET A 192 -46.31 16.53 3.90
N GLN A 193 -46.74 16.90 5.12
CA GLN A 193 -47.22 18.25 5.46
C GLN A 193 -46.13 19.33 5.43
N SER A 194 -44.88 18.99 5.77
CA SER A 194 -43.75 19.92 5.68
C SER A 194 -43.32 20.20 4.23
N VAL A 195 -43.58 19.26 3.32
CA VAL A 195 -43.28 19.41 1.88
C VAL A 195 -44.34 20.28 1.18
N LEU A 196 -45.60 20.23 1.61
CA LEU A 196 -46.67 21.05 1.03
C LEU A 196 -46.60 22.52 1.45
N ALA A 197 -46.06 22.83 2.63
CA ALA A 197 -45.90 24.22 3.11
C ALA A 197 -44.80 25.03 2.40
N LEU A 198 -43.96 24.41 1.57
CA LEU A 198 -42.90 25.09 0.81
C LEU A 198 -43.29 25.35 -0.66
N GLY A 199 -44.49 24.94 -1.08
CA GLY A 199 -45.00 25.10 -2.45
C GLY A 199 -46.02 26.23 -2.64
N GLU A 200 -46.42 26.93 -1.58
CA GLU A 200 -47.24 28.15 -1.64
C GLU A 200 -46.41 29.36 -1.20
N VAL A 201 -45.58 29.87 -2.11
CA VAL A 201 -45.19 31.28 -2.20
C VAL A 201 -45.18 31.68 -3.67
#